data_AF-A0A9Q1AR72-F1
#
_entry.id   AF-A0A9Q1AR72-F1
#
_cell.length_a   1.000
_cell.length_b   1.000
_cell.length_c   1.000
_cell.angle_alpha   90.00
_cell.angle_beta   90.00
_cell.angle_gamma   90.00
#
_symmetry.space_group_name_H-M   'P 1'
#
loop_
_entity.id
_entity.type
_entity.pdbx_description
1 polymer ?
#
loop_
_entity_poly.entity_id
_entity_poly.type
_entity_poly.pdbx_seq_one_letter_code
_entity_poly.pdbx_strand_id
1 'polypeptide(L)'
;MEGEGGRALCLFDVDGTLTDPRQKITPEMADFLQALRTKVKVGVVGGSDFEKIQEQLGEDVVEKYDYVFPENGLVAYKAGKLIGKQSIQGQMGEDLLQDLINYCLSYIAKLKLPRKRGTFIEFRNGMLNVSPIGRNCSQEERIEFYEFDKREGIREKFVADLRRDFAGKGLTFSIGGQISFDVFPRWLGQAVLLRNGLPGRL
;
A
#
# COMPACT_ATOMS: atom_id res chain seq x y z
N MET A 1 -7.71 -33.49 -20.51
CA MET A 1 -6.28 -33.51 -20.14
C MET A 1 -5.98 -32.20 -19.43
N GLU A 2 -6.20 -32.16 -18.12
CA GLU A 2 -5.72 -31.05 -17.30
C GLU A 2 -4.24 -31.31 -17.04
N GLY A 3 -3.37 -30.52 -17.66
CA GLY A 3 -1.94 -30.59 -17.40
C GLY A 3 -1.66 -30.12 -15.98
N GLU A 4 -0.91 -30.92 -15.23
CA GLU A 4 -0.34 -30.60 -13.92
C GLU A 4 0.57 -29.36 -14.05
N GLY A 5 -0.01 -28.16 -14.00
CA GLY A 5 0.74 -26.92 -13.84
C GLY A 5 1.38 -26.90 -12.45
N GLY A 6 2.70 -26.76 -12.40
CA GLY A 6 3.55 -27.17 -11.27
C GLY A 6 3.17 -26.60 -9.90
N ARG A 7 3.55 -27.35 -8.85
CA ARG A 7 3.44 -27.03 -7.40
C ARG A 7 4.04 -25.68 -6.97
N ALA A 8 4.64 -24.92 -7.89
CA ALA A 8 5.38 -23.69 -7.60
C ALA A 8 4.74 -22.48 -8.29
N LEU A 9 4.72 -21.36 -7.57
CA LEU A 9 4.33 -20.04 -8.04
C LEU A 9 5.56 -19.12 -7.98
N CYS A 10 5.91 -18.52 -9.11
CA CYS A 10 6.87 -17.42 -9.15
C CYS A 10 6.10 -16.11 -9.01
N LEU A 11 6.34 -15.39 -7.91
CA LEU A 11 5.76 -14.09 -7.64
C LEU A 11 6.83 -13.01 -7.80
N PHE A 12 6.59 -12.06 -8.69
CA PHE A 12 7.55 -11.00 -9.01
C PHE A 12 7.05 -9.64 -8.52
N ASP A 13 7.96 -8.85 -7.95
CA ASP A 13 7.72 -7.42 -7.80
C ASP A 13 7.66 -6.76 -9.18
N VAL A 14 7.00 -5.61 -9.32
CA VAL A 14 6.84 -4.92 -10.62
C VAL A 14 8.00 -3.96 -10.87
N ASP A 15 8.03 -2.85 -10.13
CA ASP A 15 8.93 -1.72 -10.38
C ASP A 15 10.38 -2.03 -9.95
N GLY A 16 11.33 -1.90 -10.87
CA GLY A 16 12.74 -2.24 -10.61
C GLY A 16 13.06 -3.74 -10.63
N THR A 17 12.07 -4.62 -10.86
CA THR A 17 12.26 -6.06 -11.04
C THR A 17 11.85 -6.53 -12.43
N LEU A 18 10.60 -6.32 -12.83
CA LEU A 18 10.12 -6.65 -14.19
C LEU A 18 10.28 -5.49 -15.16
N THR A 19 10.33 -4.26 -14.65
CA THR A 19 10.53 -3.06 -15.45
C THR A 19 11.66 -2.23 -14.84
N ASP A 20 12.29 -1.39 -15.67
CA ASP A 20 13.07 -0.28 -15.12
C ASP A 20 12.16 0.64 -14.28
N PRO A 21 12.70 1.38 -13.29
CA PRO A 21 11.90 2.23 -12.42
C PRO A 21 11.01 3.21 -13.20
N ARG A 22 9.70 3.10 -12.99
CA ARG A 22 8.62 3.88 -13.62
C ARG A 22 8.56 3.75 -15.16
N GLN A 23 9.12 2.68 -15.71
CA GLN A 23 9.04 2.39 -17.15
C GLN A 23 8.09 1.23 -17.42
N LYS A 24 7.73 1.06 -18.70
CA LYS A 24 6.96 -0.08 -19.18
C LYS A 24 7.85 -1.32 -19.31
N ILE A 25 7.23 -2.49 -19.19
CA ILE A 25 7.88 -3.77 -19.46
C ILE A 25 8.40 -3.81 -20.90
N THR A 26 9.60 -4.36 -21.08
CA THR A 26 10.17 -4.57 -22.41
C THR A 26 9.50 -5.78 -23.08
N PRO A 27 9.43 -5.82 -24.44
CA PRO A 27 8.91 -6.99 -25.15
C PRO A 27 9.64 -8.28 -24.78
N GLU A 28 10.96 -8.22 -24.63
CA GLU A 28 11.79 -9.36 -24.23
C GLU A 28 11.39 -9.94 -22.87
N MET A 29 11.18 -9.08 -21.86
CA MET A 29 10.75 -9.53 -20.53
C MET A 29 9.31 -10.07 -20.56
N ALA A 30 8.42 -9.44 -21.33
CA ALA A 30 7.05 -9.91 -21.48
C ALA A 30 7.00 -11.31 -22.11
N ASP A 31 7.75 -11.53 -23.18
CA ASP A 31 7.86 -12.83 -23.86
C ASP A 31 8.47 -13.89 -22.95
N PHE A 32 9.51 -13.53 -22.19
CA PHE A 32 10.11 -14.41 -21.19
C PHE A 32 9.09 -14.87 -20.13
N LEU A 33 8.30 -13.95 -19.59
CA LEU A 33 7.29 -14.28 -18.57
C LEU A 33 6.17 -15.16 -19.14
N GLN A 34 5.75 -14.95 -20.39
CA GLN A 34 4.78 -15.84 -21.04
C GLN A 34 5.35 -17.25 -21.27
N ALA A 35 6.61 -17.35 -21.70
CA ALA A 35 7.29 -18.63 -21.80
C ALA A 35 7.43 -19.32 -20.43
N LEU A 36 7.73 -18.58 -19.37
CA LEU A 36 7.80 -19.09 -18.00
C LEU A 36 6.45 -19.61 -17.51
N ARG A 37 5.35 -18.90 -17.83
CA ARG A 37 3.97 -19.27 -17.47
C ARG A 37 3.54 -20.63 -18.03
N THR A 38 4.15 -21.09 -19.13
CA THR A 38 3.90 -22.45 -19.64
C THR A 38 4.47 -23.56 -18.75
N LYS A 39 5.41 -23.23 -17.86
CA LYS A 39 6.12 -24.18 -16.98
C LYS A 39 5.68 -24.10 -15.53
N VAL A 40 5.40 -22.89 -15.03
CA VAL A 40 5.02 -22.61 -13.64
C VAL A 40 3.93 -21.56 -13.58
N LYS A 41 3.23 -21.46 -12.44
CA LYS A 41 2.32 -20.33 -12.22
C LYS A 41 3.13 -19.05 -12.06
N VAL A 42 2.69 -17.98 -12.71
CA VAL A 42 3.35 -16.66 -12.65
C VAL A 42 2.37 -15.65 -12.08
N GLY A 43 2.82 -14.90 -11.08
CA GLY A 43 2.07 -13.78 -10.54
C GLY A 43 2.93 -12.54 -10.38
N VAL A 44 2.27 -11.40 -10.27
CA VAL A 44 2.91 -10.12 -9.98
C VAL A 44 2.33 -9.51 -8.72
N VAL A 45 3.17 -8.82 -7.96
CA VAL A 45 2.79 -8.05 -6.77
C VAL A 45 3.43 -6.68 -6.84
N GLY A 46 2.72 -5.64 -6.43
CA GLY A 46 3.28 -4.30 -6.35
C GLY A 46 2.57 -3.45 -5.31
N GLY A 47 3.29 -2.51 -4.72
CA GLY A 47 2.72 -1.54 -3.77
C GLY A 47 1.83 -0.48 -4.44
N SER A 48 1.92 -0.35 -5.76
CA SER A 48 1.11 0.56 -6.57
C SER A 48 -0.34 0.12 -6.70
N ASP A 49 -1.22 1.06 -7.02
CA ASP A 49 -2.58 0.77 -7.46
C ASP A 49 -2.61 -0.05 -8.76
N PHE A 50 -3.78 -0.59 -9.09
CA PHE A 50 -3.95 -1.44 -10.27
C PHE A 50 -3.67 -0.69 -11.58
N GLU A 51 -4.07 0.58 -11.68
CA GLU A 51 -3.87 1.42 -12.87
C GLU A 51 -2.37 1.57 -13.20
N LYS A 52 -1.52 1.85 -12.21
CA LYS A 52 -0.06 1.90 -12.42
C LYS A 52 0.53 0.56 -12.83
N ILE A 53 0.02 -0.54 -12.26
CA ILE A 53 0.45 -1.88 -12.69
C ILE A 53 0.06 -2.10 -14.16
N GLN A 54 -1.12 -1.66 -14.61
CA GLN A 54 -1.52 -1.71 -16.01
C GLN A 54 -0.65 -0.81 -16.90
N GLU A 55 -0.30 0.39 -16.45
CA GLU A 55 0.60 1.29 -17.18
C GLU A 55 1.95 0.62 -17.45
N GLN A 56 2.49 -0.12 -16.47
CA GLN A 56 3.79 -0.79 -16.57
C GLN A 56 3.73 -2.12 -17.34
N LEU A 57 2.70 -2.95 -17.13
CA LEU A 57 2.63 -4.33 -17.63
C LEU A 57 1.64 -4.54 -18.79
N GLY A 58 0.85 -3.53 -19.13
CA GLY A 58 -0.21 -3.57 -20.14
C GLY A 58 -1.62 -3.65 -19.54
N GLU A 59 -2.61 -3.17 -20.28
CA GLU A 59 -4.01 -3.15 -19.84
C GLU A 59 -4.58 -4.56 -19.60
N ASP A 60 -4.06 -5.55 -20.33
CA ASP A 60 -4.39 -6.98 -20.29
C ASP A 60 -3.58 -7.76 -19.23
N VAL A 61 -3.09 -7.07 -18.19
CA VAL A 61 -2.25 -7.66 -17.13
C VAL A 61 -2.93 -8.84 -16.43
N VAL A 62 -4.25 -8.80 -16.22
CA VAL A 62 -4.98 -9.85 -15.48
C VAL A 62 -5.18 -11.12 -16.31
N GLU A 63 -5.07 -11.03 -17.62
CA GLU A 63 -5.06 -12.13 -18.57
C GLU A 63 -3.66 -12.73 -18.73
N LYS A 64 -2.63 -11.88 -18.69
CA LYS A 64 -1.21 -12.25 -18.88
C LYS A 64 -0.59 -13.03 -17.73
N TYR A 65 -1.10 -12.87 -16.52
CA TYR A 65 -0.56 -13.53 -15.32
C TYR A 65 -1.63 -14.38 -14.62
N ASP A 66 -1.21 -15.45 -13.93
CA ASP A 66 -2.14 -16.29 -13.16
C ASP A 66 -2.67 -15.55 -11.92
N TYR A 67 -1.83 -14.68 -11.33
CA TYR A 67 -2.17 -13.82 -10.20
C TYR A 67 -1.68 -12.40 -10.40
N VAL A 68 -2.49 -11.41 -9.99
CA VAL A 68 -2.09 -9.99 -9.97
C VAL A 68 -2.49 -9.42 -8.62
N PHE A 69 -1.52 -8.90 -7.87
CA PHE A 69 -1.70 -8.38 -6.52
C PHE A 69 -1.31 -6.90 -6.40
N PRO A 70 -2.17 -5.97 -6.87
CA PRO A 70 -1.98 -4.54 -6.62
C PRO A 70 -2.11 -4.20 -5.15
N GLU A 71 -1.56 -3.05 -4.78
CA GLU A 71 -1.62 -2.52 -3.42
C GLU A 71 -1.16 -3.55 -2.38
N ASN A 72 -0.07 -4.26 -2.68
CA ASN A 72 0.49 -5.37 -1.89
C ASN A 72 -0.51 -6.50 -1.60
N GLY A 73 -1.45 -6.74 -2.53
CA GLY A 73 -2.45 -7.79 -2.44
C GLY A 73 -3.74 -7.38 -1.73
N LEU A 74 -3.92 -6.10 -1.38
CA LEU A 74 -5.23 -5.57 -0.96
C LEU A 74 -6.28 -5.77 -2.05
N VAL A 75 -5.83 -5.66 -3.30
CA VAL A 75 -6.58 -6.11 -4.47
C VAL A 75 -5.90 -7.38 -4.98
N ALA A 76 -6.68 -8.37 -5.38
CA ALA A 76 -6.19 -9.65 -5.85
C ALA A 76 -7.02 -10.14 -7.02
N TYR A 77 -6.34 -10.44 -8.12
CA TYR A 77 -6.91 -11.11 -9.27
C TYR A 77 -6.29 -12.49 -9.42
N LYS A 78 -7.09 -13.46 -9.86
CA LYS A 78 -6.66 -14.81 -10.23
C LYS A 78 -7.37 -15.23 -11.51
N ALA A 79 -6.58 -15.64 -12.51
CA ALA A 79 -7.08 -16.06 -13.82
C ALA A 79 -8.09 -15.05 -14.42
N GLY A 80 -7.69 -13.76 -14.49
CA GLY A 80 -8.53 -12.68 -15.01
C GLY A 80 -9.67 -12.21 -14.09
N LYS A 81 -9.93 -12.87 -12.96
CA LYS A 81 -11.07 -12.56 -12.08
C LYS A 81 -10.63 -11.92 -10.78
N LEU A 82 -11.34 -10.89 -10.34
CA LEU A 82 -11.17 -10.32 -9.00
C LEU A 82 -11.58 -11.36 -7.95
N ILE A 83 -10.66 -11.72 -7.07
CA ILE A 83 -10.88 -12.69 -5.99
C ILE A 83 -10.87 -12.06 -4.60
N GLY A 84 -10.36 -10.84 -4.47
CA GLY A 84 -10.37 -10.11 -3.21
C GLY A 84 -10.13 -8.63 -3.44
N LYS A 85 -10.92 -7.79 -2.78
CA LYS A 85 -10.67 -6.36 -2.62
C LYS A 85 -10.92 -6.02 -1.17
N GLN A 86 -9.88 -5.67 -0.44
CA GLN A 86 -9.96 -5.25 0.93
C GLN A 86 -9.72 -3.74 1.00
N SER A 87 -10.54 -3.06 1.79
CA SER A 87 -10.38 -1.64 2.07
C SER A 87 -10.42 -1.39 3.57
N ILE A 88 -9.74 -0.34 4.03
CA ILE A 88 -9.80 0.10 5.41
C ILE A 88 -11.24 0.48 5.80
N GLN A 89 -11.99 1.08 4.88
CA GLN A 89 -13.40 1.42 5.07
C GLN A 89 -14.26 0.18 5.32
N GLY A 90 -14.15 -0.84 4.47
CA GLY A 90 -14.93 -2.07 4.62
C GLY A 90 -14.60 -2.86 5.89
N GLN A 91 -13.40 -2.66 6.45
CA GLN A 91 -12.93 -3.40 7.63
C GLN A 91 -13.15 -2.66 8.94
N MET A 92 -12.98 -1.34 8.93
CA MET A 92 -13.05 -0.51 10.14
C MET A 92 -14.44 0.13 10.32
N GLY A 93 -15.21 0.28 9.24
CA GLY A 93 -16.49 0.98 9.25
C GLY A 93 -16.33 2.51 9.20
N GLU A 94 -17.39 3.19 8.75
CA GLU A 94 -17.40 4.65 8.60
C GLU A 94 -17.29 5.39 9.92
N ASP A 95 -18.03 4.97 10.96
CA ASP A 95 -18.06 5.68 12.23
C ASP A 95 -16.66 5.80 12.86
N LEU A 96 -15.91 4.69 12.89
CA LEU A 96 -14.55 4.68 13.42
C LEU A 96 -13.58 5.50 12.56
N LEU A 97 -13.75 5.48 11.24
CA LEU A 97 -12.92 6.28 10.34
C LEU A 97 -13.18 7.77 10.50
N GLN A 98 -14.43 8.18 10.61
CA GLN A 98 -14.78 9.57 10.87
C GLN A 98 -14.23 10.04 12.21
N ASP A 99 -14.35 9.24 13.28
CA ASP A 99 -13.75 9.55 14.59
C ASP A 99 -12.23 9.74 14.48
N LEU A 100 -11.54 8.83 13.79
CA LEU A 100 -10.10 8.90 13.56
C LEU A 100 -9.69 10.13 12.75
N ILE A 101 -10.42 10.44 11.67
CA ILE A 101 -10.16 11.59 10.80
C ILE A 101 -10.40 12.89 11.58
N ASN A 102 -11.52 13.00 12.29
CA ASN A 102 -11.88 14.16 13.11
C ASN A 102 -10.83 14.42 14.20
N TYR A 103 -10.37 13.35 14.85
CA TYR A 103 -9.28 13.43 15.82
C TYR A 103 -8.01 13.97 15.17
N CYS A 104 -7.58 13.36 14.05
CA CYS A 104 -6.36 13.77 13.35
C CYS A 104 -6.41 15.23 12.90
N LEU A 105 -7.51 15.67 12.29
CA LEU A 105 -7.70 17.05 11.85
C LEU A 105 -7.66 18.02 13.04
N SER A 106 -8.33 17.70 14.14
CA SER A 106 -8.35 18.52 15.35
C SER A 106 -6.97 18.61 16.01
N TYR A 107 -6.23 17.50 16.04
CA TYR A 107 -4.86 17.45 16.56
C TYR A 107 -3.94 18.32 15.71
N ILE A 108 -3.97 18.13 14.39
CA ILE A 108 -3.15 18.89 13.43
C ILE A 108 -3.47 20.38 13.49
N ALA A 109 -4.74 20.77 13.64
CA ALA A 109 -5.14 22.17 13.74
C ALA A 109 -4.43 22.89 14.92
N LYS A 110 -4.27 22.19 16.05
CA LYS A 110 -3.66 22.74 17.29
C LYS A 110 -2.13 22.81 17.24
N LEU A 111 -1.47 22.04 16.37
CA LEU A 111 -0.02 22.06 16.25
C LEU A 111 0.51 23.43 15.78
N LYS A 112 1.61 23.89 16.39
CA LYS A 112 2.41 24.99 15.86
C LYS A 112 3.64 24.40 15.18
N LEU A 113 3.71 24.57 13.86
CA LEU A 113 4.78 24.06 13.01
C LEU A 113 5.41 25.23 12.26
N PRO A 114 6.66 25.11 11.77
CA PRO A 114 7.26 26.14 10.92
C PRO A 114 6.37 26.47 9.71
N ARG A 115 5.80 25.44 9.09
CA ARG A 115 4.89 25.53 7.95
C ARG A 115 3.74 24.52 8.09
N LYS A 116 2.59 24.87 7.49
CA LYS A 116 1.49 23.96 7.17
C LYS A 116 1.11 24.18 5.71
N ARG A 117 0.79 23.10 5.01
CA ARG A 117 0.42 23.09 3.59
C ARG A 117 -0.95 22.44 3.43
N GLY A 118 -1.08 21.39 2.63
CA GLY A 118 -2.32 20.68 2.38
C GLY A 118 -2.08 19.18 2.23
N THR A 119 -3.17 18.42 2.12
CA THR A 119 -3.15 16.94 2.14
C THR A 119 -2.58 16.43 3.47
N PHE A 120 -3.22 16.82 4.57
CA PHE A 120 -2.87 16.41 5.93
C PHE A 120 -3.26 14.96 6.22
N ILE A 121 -4.33 14.50 5.59
CA ILE A 121 -4.81 13.13 5.63
C ILE A 121 -5.03 12.73 4.17
N GLU A 122 -4.37 11.66 3.74
CA GLU A 122 -4.55 11.05 2.42
C GLU A 122 -5.19 9.68 2.63
N PHE A 123 -6.42 9.53 2.13
CA PHE A 123 -7.16 8.28 2.19
C PHE A 123 -6.68 7.36 1.06
N ARG A 124 -6.19 6.17 1.42
CA ARG A 124 -5.81 5.11 0.48
C ARG A 124 -6.70 3.90 0.72
N ASN A 125 -6.70 2.95 -0.21
CA ASN A 125 -7.60 1.79 -0.12
C ASN A 125 -7.41 1.02 1.20
N GLY A 126 -6.17 0.71 1.59
CA GLY A 126 -5.88 -0.05 2.82
C GLY A 126 -5.45 0.75 4.04
N MET A 127 -5.27 2.07 3.94
CA MET A 127 -4.69 2.89 5.01
C MET A 127 -5.04 4.37 4.89
N LEU A 128 -4.84 5.11 5.99
CA LEU A 128 -4.74 6.56 5.98
C LEU A 128 -3.26 6.96 6.14
N ASN A 129 -2.76 7.82 5.27
CA ASN A 129 -1.46 8.49 5.50
C ASN A 129 -1.72 9.86 6.13
N VAL A 130 -1.14 10.11 7.31
CA VAL A 130 -1.32 11.35 8.06
C VAL A 130 0.00 12.11 8.10
N SER A 131 -0.02 13.38 7.70
CA SER A 131 1.14 14.29 7.65
C SER A 131 0.82 15.59 8.37
N PRO A 132 1.47 15.92 9.50
CA PRO A 132 1.21 17.16 10.23
C PRO A 132 1.50 18.44 9.43
N ILE A 133 2.57 18.45 8.62
CA ILE A 133 2.87 19.55 7.71
C ILE A 133 1.97 19.54 6.46
N GLY A 134 1.47 18.37 6.05
CA GLY A 134 0.74 18.14 4.80
C GLY A 134 1.66 17.68 3.66
N ARG A 135 1.19 16.73 2.83
CA ARG A 135 1.99 16.12 1.75
C ARG A 135 2.32 17.04 0.58
N ASN A 136 1.57 18.14 0.42
CA ASN A 136 1.80 19.13 -0.63
C ASN A 136 2.95 20.11 -0.31
N CYS A 137 3.83 19.78 0.65
CA CYS A 137 4.99 20.60 0.98
C CYS A 137 6.10 20.44 -0.07
N SER A 138 6.93 21.47 -0.20
CA SER A 138 8.14 21.40 -1.04
C SER A 138 9.18 20.45 -0.43
N GLN A 139 10.24 20.16 -1.19
CA GLN A 139 11.35 19.34 -0.69
C GLN A 139 12.10 20.04 0.45
N GLU A 140 12.30 21.35 0.35
CA GLU A 140 12.94 22.16 1.40
C GLU A 140 12.10 22.17 2.68
N GLU A 141 10.78 22.36 2.55
CA GLU A 141 9.83 22.33 3.67
C GLU A 141 9.75 20.95 4.33
N ARG A 142 9.86 19.89 3.54
CA ARG A 142 9.94 18.51 4.02
C ARG A 142 11.18 18.29 4.89
N ILE A 143 12.33 18.80 4.48
CA ILE A 143 13.58 18.71 5.25
C ILE A 143 13.47 19.56 6.53
N GLU A 144 12.95 20.78 6.43
CA GLU A 144 12.71 21.66 7.59
C GLU A 144 11.81 20.99 8.63
N PHE A 145 10.69 20.40 8.18
CA PHE A 145 9.80 19.67 9.06
C PHE A 145 10.47 18.45 9.68
N TYR A 146 11.26 17.69 8.91
CA TYR A 146 11.90 16.48 9.42
C TYR A 146 12.89 16.77 10.55
N GLU A 147 13.72 17.81 10.41
CA GLU A 147 14.64 18.22 11.47
C GLU A 147 13.89 18.83 12.68
N PHE A 148 12.80 19.57 12.43
CA PHE A 148 11.92 20.05 13.49
C PHE A 148 11.26 18.88 14.26
N ASP A 149 10.75 17.89 13.54
CA ASP A 149 10.08 16.72 14.10
C ASP A 149 11.04 15.84 14.92
N LYS A 150 12.29 15.65 14.48
CA LYS A 150 13.32 14.94 15.27
C LYS A 150 13.59 15.61 16.61
N ARG A 151 13.60 16.95 16.65
CA ARG A 151 13.86 17.71 17.88
C ARG A 151 12.65 17.72 18.81
N GLU A 152 11.45 17.93 18.25
CA GLU A 152 10.23 18.14 19.05
C GLU A 152 9.42 16.86 19.27
N GLY A 153 9.70 15.78 18.53
CA GLY A 153 9.00 14.49 18.59
C GLY A 153 7.53 14.58 18.18
N ILE A 154 7.18 15.39 17.16
CA ILE A 154 5.77 15.69 16.82
C ILE A 154 5.01 14.42 16.43
N ARG A 155 5.52 13.67 15.46
CA ARG A 155 4.87 12.44 14.96
C ARG A 155 4.82 11.35 16.03
N GLU A 156 5.88 11.21 16.83
CA GLU A 156 5.94 10.22 17.91
C GLU A 156 4.89 10.50 18.97
N LYS A 157 4.77 11.75 19.44
CA LYS A 157 3.74 12.17 20.40
C LYS A 157 2.34 11.96 19.83
N PHE A 158 2.13 12.38 18.58
CA PHE A 158 0.83 12.24 17.91
C PHE A 158 0.42 10.76 17.77
N VAL A 159 1.34 9.89 17.35
CA VAL A 159 1.08 8.45 17.28
C VAL A 159 0.86 7.84 18.66
N ALA A 160 1.58 8.28 19.69
CA ALA A 160 1.37 7.81 21.06
C ALA A 160 -0.04 8.16 21.57
N ASP A 161 -0.50 9.39 21.31
CA ASP A 161 -1.85 9.83 21.67
C ASP A 161 -2.93 9.06 20.88
N LEU A 162 -2.74 8.86 19.58
CA LEU A 162 -3.63 8.01 18.77
C LEU A 162 -3.70 6.57 19.28
N ARG A 163 -2.56 5.98 19.66
CA ARG A 163 -2.51 4.61 20.22
C ARG A 163 -3.28 4.50 21.53
N ARG A 164 -3.23 5.54 22.36
CA ARG A 164 -3.99 5.61 23.62
C ARG A 164 -5.48 5.76 23.34
N ASP A 165 -5.87 6.73 22.53
CA ASP A 165 -7.28 7.13 22.38
C ASP A 165 -8.06 6.12 21.51
N PHE A 166 -7.39 5.42 20.58
CA PHE A 166 -7.97 4.37 19.75
C PHE A 166 -7.53 2.96 20.18
N ALA A 167 -7.12 2.79 21.43
CA ALA A 167 -6.76 1.49 21.98
C ALA A 167 -7.91 0.48 21.82
N GLY A 168 -7.57 -0.76 21.45
CA GLY A 168 -8.55 -1.83 21.25
C GLY A 168 -9.34 -1.76 19.93
N LYS A 169 -9.23 -0.69 19.14
CA LYS A 169 -9.95 -0.54 17.86
C LYS A 169 -9.31 -1.30 16.68
N GLY A 170 -8.27 -2.10 16.92
CA GLY A 170 -7.64 -2.90 15.86
C GLY A 170 -6.79 -2.12 14.86
N LEU A 171 -6.40 -0.88 15.16
CA LEU A 171 -5.52 -0.06 14.33
C LEU A 171 -4.04 -0.30 14.65
N THR A 172 -3.19 -0.07 13.66
CA THR A 172 -1.73 -0.03 13.74
C THR A 172 -1.24 1.28 13.15
N PHE A 173 -0.18 1.81 13.75
CA PHE A 173 0.40 3.11 13.41
C PHE A 173 1.89 2.94 13.13
N SER A 174 2.34 3.37 11.96
CA SER A 174 3.73 3.26 11.52
C SER A 174 4.28 4.61 11.08
N ILE A 175 5.30 5.12 11.76
CA ILE A 175 6.00 6.34 11.35
C ILE A 175 6.98 5.98 10.24
N GLY A 176 6.87 6.66 9.10
CA GLY A 176 7.65 6.36 7.91
C GLY A 176 8.05 7.61 7.14
N GLY A 177 9.23 7.59 6.55
CA GLY A 177 9.78 8.72 5.81
C GLY A 177 9.92 9.98 6.67
N GLN A 178 9.82 11.15 6.03
CA GLN A 178 10.21 12.42 6.64
C GLN A 178 9.06 13.22 7.25
N ILE A 179 7.82 13.05 6.77
CA ILE A 179 6.71 13.96 7.10
C ILE A 179 5.45 13.28 7.62
N SER A 180 5.31 11.97 7.47
CA SER A 180 4.04 11.28 7.69
C SER A 180 4.16 10.04 8.56
N PHE A 181 3.02 9.48 8.89
CA PHE A 181 2.85 8.14 9.42
C PHE A 181 1.58 7.51 8.83
N ASP A 182 1.55 6.19 8.74
CA ASP A 182 0.43 5.43 8.22
C ASP A 182 -0.43 4.86 9.36
N VAL A 183 -1.74 4.85 9.14
CA VAL A 183 -2.74 4.23 10.00
C VAL A 183 -3.48 3.16 9.22
N PHE A 184 -3.40 1.91 9.67
CA PHE A 184 -3.97 0.77 8.95
C PHE A 184 -4.50 -0.30 9.91
N PRO A 185 -5.40 -1.18 9.45
CA PRO A 185 -5.88 -2.30 10.28
C PRO A 185 -4.74 -3.24 10.66
N ARG A 186 -4.74 -3.74 11.90
CA ARG A 186 -3.69 -4.63 12.44
C ARG A 186 -3.44 -5.87 11.59
N TRP A 187 -4.46 -6.38 10.92
CA TRP A 187 -4.33 -7.56 10.07
C TRP A 187 -3.54 -7.29 8.78
N LEU A 188 -3.42 -6.03 8.32
CA LEU A 188 -2.65 -5.68 7.12
C LEU A 188 -1.15 -5.91 7.30
N GLY A 189 -0.65 -5.83 8.54
CA GLY A 189 0.74 -6.16 8.87
C GLY A 189 1.05 -7.67 8.78
N GLN A 190 0.04 -8.53 8.61
CA GLN A 190 0.19 -9.97 8.49
C GLN A 190 -0.06 -10.40 7.04
N ALA A 191 0.98 -10.33 6.21
CA ALA A 191 1.12 -10.97 4.89
C ALA A 191 -0.20 -11.14 4.09
N VAL A 192 -0.74 -10.01 3.62
CA VAL A 192 -2.01 -9.90 2.87
C VAL A 192 -2.10 -10.90 1.70
N LEU A 193 -0.97 -11.14 1.02
CA LEU A 193 -0.86 -12.09 -0.10
C LEU A 193 -1.25 -13.53 0.29
N LEU A 194 -0.92 -13.95 1.52
CA LEU A 194 -1.26 -15.30 2.01
C LEU A 194 -2.76 -15.48 2.26
N ARG A 195 -3.49 -14.39 2.53
CA ARG A 195 -4.94 -14.43 2.77
C ARG A 195 -5.76 -14.44 1.49
N ASN A 196 -5.31 -13.72 0.46
CA ASN A 196 -6.04 -13.57 -0.80
C ASN A 196 -5.68 -14.63 -1.86
N GLY A 197 -5.36 -15.87 -1.43
CA GLY A 197 -5.39 -17.02 -2.33
C GLY A 197 -4.04 -17.54 -2.84
N LEU A 198 -2.92 -17.20 -2.18
CA LEU A 198 -1.75 -18.08 -2.27
C LEU A 198 -2.13 -19.44 -1.65
N PRO A 199 -2.08 -20.56 -2.39
CA PRO A 199 -2.28 -21.89 -1.80
C PRO A 199 -1.27 -22.08 -0.66
N GLY A 200 -1.77 -22.56 0.48
CA GLY A 200 -1.14 -22.39 1.79
C GLY A 200 0.29 -22.91 1.95
N ARG A 201 0.97 -22.25 2.91
CA ARG A 201 2.29 -22.51 3.51
C ARG A 201 3.47 -22.46 2.52
N LEU A 202 4.21 -21.35 2.58
CA LEU A 202 5.64 -21.32 2.28
C LEU A 202 6.38 -22.39 3.08
#